data_AF-A0A953PQX2-F1
#
_entry.id   AF-A0A953PQX2-F1
#
_cell.length_a   1.000
_cell.length_b   1.000
_cell.length_c   1.000
_cell.angle_alpha   90.00
_cell.angle_beta   90.00
_cell.angle_gamma   90.00
#
_symmetry.space_group_name_H-M   'P 1'
#
loop_
_entity.id
_entity.type
_entity.pdbx_description
1 polymer ?
#
loop_
_entity_poly.entity_id
_entity_poly.type
_entity_poly.pdbx_seq_one_letter_code
_entity_poly.pdbx_strand_id
1 'polypeptide(L)'
;MADPIAARDEFAIRYYRWALEDSGREVREGFARLRSIRSAIAIRAVEYLSSLSDSERRRLAAALVKRNHRRALELAGEPISADEAAMIEAFRQAMRNPSAGEEAYRRAVMTAPAQAQVNRGALLAAVKDGVGRALGGAGERFSTAHEWKFTTAIGPWTMITLVDVGGTAHQLAYQQSIRADERRYLQEGISILSWLGIGGGHTTWDRLTDADTASAAASLARVVADFAGAAPALLAGLSP
;
A
#
# COMPACT_ATOMS: atom_id res chain seq x y z
N MET A 1 -0.20 33.59 -6.01
CA MET A 1 -0.92 32.32 -6.16
C MET A 1 0.09 31.29 -6.63
N ALA A 2 0.27 30.20 -5.90
CA ALA A 2 1.12 29.10 -6.37
C ALA A 2 0.41 28.35 -7.50
N ASP A 3 1.16 27.86 -8.48
CA ASP A 3 0.62 27.07 -9.59
C ASP A 3 0.25 25.66 -9.10
N PRO A 4 -1.00 25.18 -9.28
CA PRO A 4 -1.40 23.82 -8.93
C PRO A 4 -0.53 22.72 -9.56
N ILE A 5 0.09 22.98 -10.71
CA ILE A 5 1.05 22.07 -11.35
C ILE A 5 2.32 21.97 -10.49
N ALA A 6 2.81 23.09 -9.96
CA ALA A 6 3.99 23.13 -9.11
C ALA A 6 3.78 22.35 -7.79
N ALA A 7 2.59 22.42 -7.19
CA ALA A 7 2.28 21.66 -5.97
C ALA A 7 2.29 20.15 -6.20
N ARG A 8 1.71 19.68 -7.32
CA ARG A 8 1.71 18.26 -7.73
C ARG A 8 3.11 17.74 -8.01
N ASP A 9 3.91 18.52 -8.74
CA ASP A 9 5.27 18.14 -9.11
C ASP A 9 6.20 18.07 -7.88
N GLU A 10 6.12 19.06 -7.01
CA GLU A 10 6.88 19.07 -5.76
C GLU A 10 6.45 17.91 -4.83
N PHE A 11 5.15 17.65 -4.71
CA PHE A 11 4.65 16.49 -3.96
C PHE A 11 5.17 15.18 -4.56
N ALA A 12 5.14 15.02 -5.88
CA ALA A 12 5.60 13.80 -6.56
C ALA A 12 7.07 13.49 -6.24
N ILE A 13 7.95 14.51 -6.29
CA ILE A 13 9.37 14.37 -5.94
C ILE A 13 9.55 13.96 -4.47
N ARG A 14 8.85 14.64 -3.54
CA ARG A 14 8.94 14.33 -2.10
C ARG A 14 8.43 12.93 -1.79
N TYR A 15 7.29 12.56 -2.37
CA TYR A 15 6.68 11.25 -2.20
C TYR A 15 7.57 10.13 -2.74
N TYR A 16 8.22 10.34 -3.89
CA TYR A 16 9.23 9.42 -4.43
C TYR A 16 10.42 9.21 -3.49
N ARG A 17 11.00 10.29 -2.95
CA ARG A 17 12.14 10.21 -2.02
C ARG A 17 11.76 9.47 -0.75
N TRP A 18 10.61 9.81 -0.16
CA TRP A 18 10.08 9.09 1.00
C TRP A 18 9.84 7.61 0.69
N ALA A 19 9.27 7.28 -0.47
CA ALA A 19 9.03 5.90 -0.87
C ALA A 19 10.34 5.10 -1.05
N LEU A 20 11.41 5.72 -1.54
CA LEU A 20 12.74 5.10 -1.61
C LEU A 20 13.30 4.81 -0.20
N GLU A 21 13.20 5.76 0.72
CA GLU A 21 13.64 5.59 2.10
C GLU A 21 12.86 4.50 2.82
N ASP A 22 11.53 4.50 2.67
CA ASP A 22 10.61 3.52 3.22
C ASP A 22 10.90 2.12 2.63
N SER A 23 11.06 2.01 1.31
CA SER A 23 11.48 0.76 0.64
C SER A 23 12.81 0.23 1.18
N GLY A 24 13.79 1.12 1.37
CA GLY A 24 15.06 0.78 2.01
C GLY A 24 14.90 0.27 3.45
N ARG A 25 13.95 0.82 4.21
CA ARG A 25 13.60 0.34 5.55
C ARG A 25 12.96 -1.04 5.51
N GLU A 26 11.99 -1.28 4.63
CA GLU A 26 11.40 -2.62 4.46
C GLU A 26 12.47 -3.67 4.14
N VAL A 27 13.41 -3.38 3.24
CA VAL A 27 14.50 -4.32 2.93
C VAL A 27 15.36 -4.63 4.15
N ARG A 28 15.71 -3.62 4.96
CA ARG A 28 16.51 -3.80 6.19
C ARG A 28 15.76 -4.59 7.26
N GLU A 29 14.45 -4.40 7.36
CA GLU A 29 13.58 -5.08 8.33
C GLU A 29 13.07 -6.44 7.83
N GLY A 30 13.58 -6.94 6.70
CA GLY A 30 13.18 -8.25 6.16
C GLY A 30 11.73 -8.29 5.66
N PHE A 31 11.21 -7.15 5.22
CA PHE A 31 9.85 -6.94 4.71
C PHE A 31 8.76 -7.16 5.78
N ALA A 32 9.00 -6.68 7.01
CA ALA A 32 8.13 -6.92 8.16
C ALA A 32 6.67 -6.50 7.91
N ARG A 33 6.43 -5.35 7.26
CA ARG A 33 5.05 -4.90 6.96
C ARG A 33 4.44 -5.74 5.85
N LEU A 34 5.15 -5.95 4.75
CA LEU A 34 4.63 -6.79 3.65
C LEU A 34 4.30 -8.22 4.11
N ARG A 35 5.10 -8.82 4.99
CA ARG A 35 4.83 -10.15 5.56
C ARG A 35 3.56 -10.21 6.41
N SER A 36 3.17 -9.10 7.03
CA SER A 36 1.92 -9.01 7.79
C SER A 36 0.67 -8.88 6.91
N ILE A 37 0.86 -8.59 5.62
CA ILE A 37 -0.23 -8.46 4.65
C ILE A 37 -0.51 -9.85 4.06
N ARG A 38 -1.64 -10.43 4.44
CA ARG A 38 -2.15 -11.71 3.90
C ARG A 38 -2.73 -11.51 2.49
N SER A 39 -1.83 -11.23 1.54
CA SER A 39 -2.13 -11.01 0.12
C SER A 39 -1.34 -11.98 -0.75
N ALA A 40 -1.96 -12.53 -1.79
CA ALA A 40 -1.24 -13.30 -2.81
C ALA A 40 -0.06 -12.49 -3.39
N ILE A 41 -0.30 -11.20 -3.70
CA ILE A 41 0.72 -10.31 -4.26
C ILE A 41 1.84 -10.05 -3.25
N ALA A 42 1.51 -9.75 -1.99
CA ALA A 42 2.53 -9.50 -0.97
C ALA A 42 3.38 -10.76 -0.71
N ILE A 43 2.76 -11.95 -0.64
CA ILE A 43 3.45 -13.23 -0.46
C ILE A 43 4.45 -13.48 -1.60
N ARG A 44 4.00 -13.40 -2.86
CA ARG A 44 4.87 -13.60 -4.04
C ARG A 44 6.03 -12.60 -4.04
N ALA A 45 5.74 -11.33 -3.76
CA ALA A 45 6.75 -10.27 -3.77
C ALA A 45 7.82 -10.50 -2.70
N VAL A 46 7.41 -10.84 -1.48
CA VAL A 46 8.34 -11.13 -0.38
C VAL A 46 9.18 -12.37 -0.67
N GLU A 47 8.59 -13.45 -1.19
CA GLU A 47 9.35 -14.65 -1.55
C GLU A 47 10.40 -14.37 -2.61
N TYR A 48 10.02 -13.69 -3.70
CA TYR A 48 10.95 -13.35 -4.77
C TYR A 48 12.06 -12.41 -4.28
N LEU A 49 11.72 -11.34 -3.56
CA LEU A 49 12.72 -10.41 -3.03
C LEU A 49 13.66 -11.11 -2.03
N SER A 50 13.15 -12.05 -1.24
CA SER A 50 13.94 -12.80 -0.26
C SER A 50 14.87 -13.83 -0.91
N SER A 51 14.61 -14.28 -2.14
CA SER A 51 15.51 -15.20 -2.85
C SER A 51 16.71 -14.52 -3.49
N LEU A 52 16.70 -13.19 -3.61
CA LEU A 52 17.81 -12.41 -4.15
C LEU A 52 18.91 -12.19 -3.12
N SER A 53 20.14 -11.97 -3.59
CA SER A 53 21.21 -11.47 -2.73
C SER A 53 20.87 -10.08 -2.16
N ASP A 54 21.51 -9.68 -1.06
CA ASP A 54 21.26 -8.38 -0.42
C ASP A 54 21.45 -7.19 -1.38
N SER A 55 22.45 -7.26 -2.25
CA SER A 55 22.73 -6.22 -3.23
C SER A 55 21.63 -6.15 -4.30
N GLU A 56 21.27 -7.28 -4.90
CA GLU A 56 20.20 -7.36 -5.91
C GLU A 56 18.84 -6.97 -5.33
N ARG A 57 18.55 -7.39 -4.10
CA ARG A 57 17.31 -7.05 -3.39
C ARG A 57 17.18 -5.54 -3.20
N ARG A 58 18.24 -4.86 -2.76
CA ARG A 58 18.25 -3.39 -2.60
C ARG A 58 18.08 -2.69 -3.95
N ARG A 59 18.80 -3.13 -4.99
CA ARG A 59 18.71 -2.57 -6.34
C ARG A 59 17.30 -2.72 -6.91
N LEU A 60 16.71 -3.91 -6.83
CA LEU A 60 15.35 -4.16 -7.32
C LEU A 60 14.32 -3.38 -6.51
N ALA A 61 14.42 -3.34 -5.18
CA ALA A 61 13.48 -2.59 -4.34
C ALA A 61 13.44 -1.10 -4.71
N ALA A 62 14.60 -0.49 -4.99
CA ALA A 62 14.67 0.88 -5.50
C ALA A 62 14.08 1.01 -6.92
N ALA A 63 14.41 0.08 -7.82
CA ALA A 63 13.90 0.07 -9.19
C ALA A 63 12.36 -0.06 -9.25
N LEU A 64 11.76 -0.84 -8.33
CA LEU A 64 10.31 -0.96 -8.21
C LEU A 64 9.66 0.36 -7.81
N VAL A 65 10.22 1.08 -6.81
CA VAL A 65 9.74 2.42 -6.46
C VAL A 65 9.82 3.36 -7.67
N LYS A 66 10.97 3.41 -8.36
CA LYS A 66 11.15 4.20 -9.59
C LYS A 66 10.05 3.94 -10.62
N ARG A 67 9.73 2.66 -10.88
CA ARG A 67 8.68 2.24 -11.83
C ARG A 67 7.34 2.91 -11.57
N ASN A 68 6.97 3.10 -10.30
CA ASN A 68 5.65 3.61 -9.91
C ASN A 68 5.61 5.13 -9.69
N HIS A 69 6.77 5.80 -9.74
CA HIS A 69 6.93 7.24 -9.52
C HIS A 69 7.45 7.97 -10.77
N ARG A 70 6.92 7.63 -11.95
CA ARG A 70 7.40 8.14 -13.26
C ARG A 70 7.47 9.67 -13.35
N ARG A 71 6.47 10.37 -12.83
CA ARG A 71 6.45 11.84 -12.84
C ARG A 71 7.63 12.44 -12.07
N ALA A 72 7.97 11.86 -10.92
CA ALA A 72 9.11 12.32 -10.13
C ALA A 72 10.43 12.09 -10.87
N LEU A 73 10.56 10.96 -11.57
CA LEU A 73 11.74 10.66 -12.39
C LEU A 73 11.92 11.64 -13.54
N GLU A 74 10.84 11.98 -14.25
CA GLU A 74 10.85 12.99 -15.32
C GLU A 74 11.35 14.33 -14.80
N LEU A 75 10.82 14.78 -13.65
CA LEU A 75 11.20 16.04 -13.02
C LEU A 75 12.63 16.04 -12.47
N ALA A 76 13.09 14.90 -11.96
CA ALA A 76 14.45 14.73 -11.43
C ALA A 76 15.51 14.49 -12.52
N GLY A 77 15.09 14.22 -13.77
CA GLY A 77 16.01 13.81 -14.84
C GLY A 77 16.65 12.44 -14.59
N GLU A 78 15.98 11.56 -13.83
CA GLU A 78 16.49 10.24 -13.45
C GLU A 78 15.83 9.14 -14.30
N PRO A 79 16.49 8.62 -15.36
CA PRO A 79 15.92 7.52 -16.13
C PRO A 79 16.00 6.20 -15.36
N ILE A 80 15.07 5.28 -15.67
CA ILE A 80 15.21 3.86 -15.34
C ILE A 80 16.29 3.28 -16.27
N SER A 81 17.35 2.71 -15.70
CA SER A 81 18.42 2.11 -16.50
C SER A 81 17.98 0.79 -17.16
N ALA A 82 18.74 0.34 -18.17
CA ALA A 82 18.46 -0.95 -18.83
C ALA A 82 18.50 -2.13 -17.84
N ASP A 83 19.46 -2.12 -16.91
CA ASP A 83 19.56 -3.11 -15.83
C ASP A 83 18.32 -3.07 -14.92
N GLU A 84 17.91 -1.88 -14.48
CA GLU A 84 16.72 -1.72 -13.64
C GLU A 84 15.46 -2.23 -14.35
N ALA A 85 15.30 -1.90 -15.64
CA ALA A 85 14.20 -2.37 -16.46
C ALA A 85 14.19 -3.91 -16.59
N ALA A 86 15.35 -4.54 -16.77
CA ALA A 86 15.47 -5.99 -16.82
C ALA A 86 15.10 -6.65 -15.48
N MET A 87 15.55 -6.10 -14.35
CA MET A 87 15.19 -6.60 -13.01
C MET A 87 13.68 -6.45 -12.75
N ILE A 88 13.09 -5.31 -13.14
CA ILE A 88 11.64 -5.07 -13.03
C ILE A 88 10.86 -6.11 -13.85
N GLU A 89 11.30 -6.40 -15.07
CA GLU A 89 10.61 -7.37 -15.91
C GLU A 89 10.73 -8.79 -15.36
N ALA A 90 11.91 -9.20 -14.89
CA ALA A 90 12.11 -10.48 -14.20
C ALA A 90 11.18 -10.63 -12.98
N PHE A 91 11.07 -9.57 -12.17
CA PHE A 91 10.11 -9.50 -11.08
C PHE A 91 8.66 -9.68 -11.56
N ARG A 92 8.24 -8.93 -12.59
CA ARG A 92 6.88 -9.03 -13.15
C ARG A 92 6.56 -10.43 -13.66
N GLN A 93 7.51 -11.11 -14.28
CA GLN A 93 7.32 -12.49 -14.74
C GLN A 93 7.18 -13.45 -13.57
N ALA A 94 8.02 -13.33 -12.53
CA ALA A 94 7.89 -14.14 -11.31
C ALA A 94 6.54 -13.93 -10.62
N MET A 95 6.04 -12.69 -10.60
CA MET A 95 4.75 -12.34 -10.00
C MET A 95 3.53 -12.94 -10.72
N ARG A 96 3.65 -13.42 -11.97
CA ARG A 96 2.54 -14.04 -12.71
C ARG A 96 2.23 -15.44 -12.20
N ASN A 97 3.24 -16.16 -11.75
CA ASN A 97 3.10 -17.54 -11.33
C ASN A 97 2.84 -17.62 -9.82
N PRO A 98 2.00 -18.57 -9.36
CA PRO A 98 1.89 -18.87 -7.95
C PRO A 98 3.25 -19.23 -7.36
N SER A 99 3.51 -18.72 -6.16
CA SER A 99 4.71 -19.06 -5.40
C SER A 99 4.48 -20.25 -4.47
N ALA A 100 5.54 -20.81 -3.89
CA ALA A 100 5.42 -21.97 -3.01
C ALA A 100 4.56 -21.68 -1.77
N GLY A 101 4.68 -20.49 -1.16
CA GLY A 101 3.84 -20.11 -0.02
C GLY A 101 2.40 -19.84 -0.40
N GLU A 102 2.14 -19.36 -1.61
CA GLU A 102 0.76 -19.29 -2.12
C GLU A 102 0.15 -20.69 -2.31
N GLU A 103 0.88 -21.63 -2.88
CA GLU A 103 0.39 -23.01 -3.02
C GLU A 103 0.17 -23.69 -1.66
N ALA A 104 1.05 -23.41 -0.68
CA ALA A 104 0.86 -23.89 0.69
C ALA A 104 -0.44 -23.34 1.30
N TYR A 105 -0.72 -22.04 1.14
CA TYR A 105 -1.99 -21.46 1.56
C TYR A 105 -3.17 -22.12 0.84
N ARG A 106 -3.11 -22.27 -0.49
CA ARG A 106 -4.21 -22.83 -1.27
C ARG A 106 -4.54 -24.25 -0.82
N ARG A 107 -3.52 -25.06 -0.58
CA ARG A 107 -3.69 -26.42 -0.03
C ARG A 107 -4.36 -26.39 1.35
N ALA A 108 -3.92 -25.51 2.26
CA ALA A 108 -4.53 -25.38 3.59
C ALA A 108 -6.04 -25.03 3.51
N VAL A 109 -6.42 -24.14 2.60
CA VAL A 109 -7.82 -23.78 2.35
C VAL A 109 -8.61 -24.96 1.77
N MET A 110 -8.04 -25.70 0.82
CA MET A 110 -8.71 -26.88 0.24
C MET A 110 -8.97 -27.97 1.28
N THR A 111 -8.07 -28.14 2.24
CA THR A 111 -8.21 -29.15 3.30
C THR A 111 -9.22 -28.75 4.39
N ALA A 112 -9.46 -27.46 4.59
CA ALA A 112 -10.34 -26.95 5.63
C ALA A 112 -11.14 -25.71 5.16
N PRO A 113 -12.06 -25.85 4.19
CA PRO A 113 -12.73 -24.71 3.56
C PRO A 113 -13.59 -23.89 4.53
N ALA A 114 -14.14 -24.51 5.57
CA ALA A 114 -14.87 -23.79 6.62
C ALA A 114 -13.97 -22.82 7.41
N GLN A 115 -12.67 -23.11 7.52
CA GLN A 115 -11.69 -22.23 8.18
C GLN A 115 -11.20 -21.11 7.25
N ALA A 116 -11.52 -21.16 5.96
CA ALA A 116 -11.13 -20.16 4.98
C ALA A 116 -12.12 -18.99 4.86
N GLN A 117 -13.20 -19.02 5.65
CA GLN A 117 -14.16 -17.93 5.72
C GLN A 117 -13.69 -16.85 6.69
N VAL A 118 -14.17 -15.63 6.45
CA VAL A 118 -13.98 -14.50 7.35
C VAL A 118 -15.34 -13.87 7.65
N ASN A 119 -15.59 -13.63 8.93
CA ASN A 119 -16.72 -12.88 9.43
C ASN A 119 -16.49 -11.40 9.10
N ARG A 120 -17.12 -10.94 8.01
CA ARG A 120 -16.98 -9.56 7.51
C ARG A 120 -17.42 -8.51 8.52
N GLY A 121 -18.41 -8.81 9.37
CA GLY A 121 -18.85 -7.91 10.43
C GLY A 121 -17.78 -7.73 11.51
N ALA A 122 -17.20 -8.84 11.98
CA ALA A 122 -16.10 -8.81 12.94
C ALA A 122 -14.85 -8.14 12.37
N LEU A 123 -14.50 -8.44 11.12
CA LEU A 123 -13.39 -7.79 10.41
C LEU A 123 -13.58 -6.29 10.28
N LEU A 124 -14.76 -5.83 9.83
CA LEU A 124 -15.05 -4.41 9.72
C LEU A 124 -14.97 -3.71 11.07
N ALA A 125 -15.51 -4.32 12.14
CA ALA A 125 -15.46 -3.75 13.47
C ALA A 125 -14.00 -3.59 13.96
N ALA A 126 -13.17 -4.63 13.79
CA ALA A 126 -11.76 -4.59 14.16
C ALA A 126 -10.97 -3.55 13.35
N VAL A 127 -11.21 -3.46 12.03
CA VAL A 127 -10.56 -2.48 11.16
C VAL A 127 -10.98 -1.05 11.52
N LYS A 128 -12.27 -0.82 11.79
CA LYS A 128 -12.78 0.50 12.21
C LYS A 128 -12.08 1.00 13.47
N ASP A 129 -11.96 0.12 14.45
CA ASP A 129 -11.31 0.39 15.72
C ASP A 129 -9.80 0.63 15.55
N GLY A 130 -9.11 -0.26 14.83
CA GLY A 130 -7.66 -0.15 14.57
C GLY A 130 -7.29 1.10 13.79
N VAL A 131 -7.94 1.35 12.64
CA VAL A 131 -7.66 2.52 11.79
C VAL A 131 -8.13 3.80 12.47
N GLY A 132 -9.26 3.77 13.18
CA GLY A 132 -9.76 4.94 13.90
C GLY A 132 -8.79 5.41 14.99
N ARG A 133 -8.20 4.47 15.75
CA ARG A 133 -7.10 4.80 16.69
C ARG A 133 -5.88 5.35 15.98
N ALA A 134 -5.47 4.74 14.87
CA ALA A 134 -4.30 5.17 14.10
C ALA A 134 -4.42 6.59 13.54
N LEU A 135 -5.63 7.00 13.15
CA LEU A 135 -5.91 8.31 12.55
C LEU A 135 -6.52 9.33 13.52
N GLY A 136 -6.72 8.96 14.79
CA GLY A 136 -7.24 9.84 15.83
C GLY A 136 -8.73 10.20 15.68
N GLY A 137 -9.53 9.40 15.00
CA GLY A 137 -10.94 9.71 14.76
C GLY A 137 -11.77 8.54 14.25
N ALA A 138 -13.07 8.60 14.48
CA ALA A 138 -14.00 7.64 13.90
C ALA A 138 -14.16 7.93 12.40
N GLY A 139 -14.08 6.89 11.57
CA GLY A 139 -14.50 6.99 10.18
C GLY A 139 -16.03 7.00 10.05
N GLU A 140 -16.50 7.21 8.83
CA GLU A 140 -17.91 7.14 8.46
C GLU A 140 -18.15 6.11 7.36
N ARG A 141 -19.40 5.65 7.24
CA ARG A 141 -19.82 4.81 6.11
C ARG A 141 -19.67 5.61 4.82
N PHE A 142 -19.11 5.00 3.78
CA PHE A 142 -18.90 5.68 2.51
C PHE A 142 -20.03 5.45 1.51
N SER A 143 -20.04 4.32 0.80
CA SER A 143 -21.01 4.02 -0.27
C SER A 143 -21.86 2.81 0.08
N THR A 144 -21.23 1.68 0.43
CA THR A 144 -21.93 0.46 0.87
C THR A 144 -21.85 0.25 2.38
N ALA A 145 -22.54 -0.79 2.89
CA ALA A 145 -22.43 -1.21 4.28
C ALA A 145 -21.04 -1.76 4.68
N HIS A 146 -20.17 -2.02 3.69
CA HIS A 146 -18.86 -2.63 3.87
C HIS A 146 -17.69 -1.69 3.58
N GLU A 147 -17.98 -0.45 3.18
CA GLU A 147 -16.98 0.57 2.89
C GLU A 147 -16.97 1.65 3.98
N TRP A 148 -15.77 1.94 4.46
CA TRP A 148 -15.54 2.93 5.50
C TRP A 148 -14.52 3.96 5.03
N LYS A 149 -14.79 5.22 5.32
CA LYS A 149 -13.95 6.36 4.97
C LYS A 149 -13.49 7.06 6.23
N PHE A 150 -12.20 7.30 6.33
CA PHE A 150 -11.61 8.16 7.36
C PHE A 150 -11.08 9.43 6.70
N THR A 151 -11.30 10.55 7.35
CA THR A 151 -10.90 11.87 6.86
C THR A 151 -9.95 12.48 7.89
N THR A 152 -8.75 12.85 7.44
CA THR A 152 -7.73 13.48 8.30
C THR A 152 -7.31 14.80 7.68
N ALA A 153 -7.51 15.89 8.40
CA ALA A 153 -7.07 17.22 7.97
C ALA A 153 -5.55 17.37 8.16
N ILE A 154 -4.86 17.88 7.15
CA ILE A 154 -3.42 18.16 7.15
C ILE A 154 -3.22 19.57 6.59
N GLY A 155 -3.38 20.58 7.46
CA GLY A 155 -3.39 21.97 7.03
C GLY A 155 -4.53 22.23 6.02
N PRO A 156 -4.25 22.79 4.83
CA PRO A 156 -5.27 23.04 3.81
C PRO A 156 -5.58 21.79 2.97
N TRP A 157 -4.91 20.66 3.23
CA TRP A 157 -5.12 19.39 2.53
C TRP A 157 -5.98 18.46 3.36
N THR A 158 -6.67 17.56 2.68
CA THR A 158 -7.42 16.47 3.28
C THR A 158 -6.87 15.14 2.80
N MET A 159 -6.46 14.29 3.72
CA MET A 159 -6.17 12.88 3.44
C MET A 159 -7.44 12.06 3.67
N ILE A 160 -7.77 11.23 2.68
CA ILE A 160 -8.88 10.28 2.74
C ILE A 160 -8.31 8.88 2.78
N THR A 161 -8.66 8.09 3.79
CA THR A 161 -8.36 6.65 3.85
C THR A 161 -9.65 5.89 3.58
N LEU A 162 -9.69 5.10 2.51
CA LEU A 162 -10.80 4.22 2.15
C LEU A 162 -10.45 2.78 2.50
N VAL A 163 -11.41 2.11 3.12
CA VAL A 163 -11.35 0.71 3.51
C VAL A 163 -12.59 0.01 2.95
N ASP A 164 -12.41 -1.15 2.33
CA ASP A 164 -13.49 -1.99 1.83
C ASP A 164 -13.34 -3.44 2.35
N VAL A 165 -14.41 -4.01 2.90
CA VAL A 165 -14.50 -5.44 3.26
C VAL A 165 -15.64 -6.17 2.52
N GLY A 166 -16.23 -5.55 1.51
CA GLY A 166 -17.38 -6.07 0.76
C GLY A 166 -17.01 -6.81 -0.52
N GLY A 167 -15.75 -6.74 -0.95
CA GLY A 167 -15.28 -7.35 -2.19
C GLY A 167 -15.47 -8.86 -2.26
N THR A 168 -15.74 -9.36 -3.47
CA THR A 168 -15.76 -10.80 -3.79
C THR A 168 -14.36 -11.35 -4.07
N ALA A 169 -13.48 -10.52 -4.66
CA ALA A 169 -12.11 -10.89 -5.00
C ALA A 169 -11.10 -10.66 -3.85
N HIS A 170 -11.53 -10.07 -2.73
CA HIS A 170 -10.68 -9.78 -1.58
C HIS A 170 -11.49 -9.75 -0.28
N GLN A 171 -10.84 -10.03 0.86
CA GLN A 171 -11.45 -9.95 2.19
C GLN A 171 -11.41 -8.53 2.76
N LEU A 172 -10.35 -7.80 2.43
CA LEU A 172 -10.08 -6.44 2.85
C LEU A 172 -9.31 -5.73 1.74
N ALA A 173 -9.62 -4.47 1.47
CA ALA A 173 -8.84 -3.60 0.61
C ALA A 173 -8.67 -2.23 1.26
N TYR A 174 -7.55 -1.57 0.98
CA TYR A 174 -7.35 -0.19 1.37
C TYR A 174 -6.63 0.64 0.32
N GLN A 175 -6.91 1.93 0.37
CA GLN A 175 -6.14 2.98 -0.30
C GLN A 175 -6.26 4.30 0.44
N GLN A 176 -5.34 5.21 0.16
CA GLN A 176 -5.37 6.59 0.58
C GLN A 176 -5.32 7.53 -0.62
N SER A 177 -5.86 8.72 -0.44
CA SER A 177 -5.71 9.83 -1.38
C SER A 177 -5.54 11.14 -0.62
N ILE A 178 -4.91 12.11 -1.28
CA ILE A 178 -4.76 13.47 -0.77
C ILE A 178 -5.46 14.41 -1.75
N ARG A 179 -6.28 15.32 -1.22
CA ARG A 179 -7.04 16.29 -2.01
C ARG A 179 -7.10 17.65 -1.34
N ALA A 180 -7.18 18.68 -2.17
CA ALA A 180 -7.40 20.07 -1.76
C ALA A 180 -8.85 20.31 -1.33
N ASP A 181 -9.77 19.74 -2.11
CA ASP A 181 -11.22 19.80 -1.92
C ASP A 181 -11.85 18.55 -2.54
N GLU A 182 -13.18 18.50 -2.64
CA GLU A 182 -13.91 17.34 -3.16
C GLU A 182 -13.58 16.98 -4.62
N ARG A 183 -13.09 17.93 -5.41
CA ARG A 183 -12.89 17.78 -6.87
C ARG A 183 -11.42 17.74 -7.26
N ARG A 184 -10.52 18.26 -6.43
CA ARG A 184 -9.09 18.43 -6.77
C ARG A 184 -8.20 17.51 -5.94
N TYR A 185 -7.79 16.39 -6.53
CA TYR A 185 -6.80 15.49 -5.95
C TYR A 185 -5.37 15.97 -6.22
N LEU A 186 -4.54 15.88 -5.18
CA LEU A 186 -3.09 15.96 -5.29
C LEU A 186 -2.52 14.61 -5.74
N GLN A 187 -2.96 13.53 -5.08
CA GLN A 187 -2.55 12.16 -5.38
C GLN A 187 -3.65 11.18 -4.99
N GLU A 188 -3.87 10.18 -5.85
CA GLU A 188 -4.81 9.07 -5.62
C GLU A 188 -4.06 7.74 -5.59
N GLY A 189 -4.71 6.69 -5.09
CA GLY A 189 -4.16 5.32 -5.14
C GLY A 189 -2.91 5.11 -4.29
N ILE A 190 -2.78 5.82 -3.16
CA ILE A 190 -1.67 5.68 -2.23
C ILE A 190 -1.89 4.39 -1.42
N SER A 191 -1.02 3.40 -1.59
CA SER A 191 -1.05 2.15 -0.84
C SER A 191 0.35 1.55 -0.75
N ILE A 192 0.61 0.68 0.23
CA ILE A 192 1.95 0.13 0.45
C ILE A 192 2.46 -0.65 -0.75
N LEU A 193 1.58 -1.39 -1.43
CA LEU A 193 1.97 -2.05 -2.67
C LEU A 193 2.23 -1.05 -3.81
N SER A 194 1.58 0.11 -3.82
CA SER A 194 1.82 1.13 -4.84
C SER A 194 3.11 1.92 -4.57
N TRP A 195 3.36 2.44 -3.36
CA TRP A 195 4.59 3.21 -3.10
C TRP A 195 5.85 2.34 -3.08
N LEU A 196 5.75 1.05 -2.74
CA LEU A 196 6.86 0.11 -2.89
C LEU A 196 7.01 -0.41 -4.33
N GLY A 197 6.12 -0.01 -5.24
CA GLY A 197 6.17 -0.41 -6.65
C GLY A 197 5.97 -1.90 -6.89
N ILE A 198 5.25 -2.59 -6.00
CA ILE A 198 4.92 -4.02 -6.14
C ILE A 198 3.66 -4.17 -7.00
N GLY A 199 2.63 -3.38 -6.73
CA GLY A 199 1.34 -3.36 -7.43
C GLY A 199 0.97 -1.97 -7.95
N GLY A 200 -0.11 -1.90 -8.74
CA GLY A 200 -0.57 -0.67 -9.39
C GLY A 200 -1.87 -0.09 -8.83
N GLY A 201 -2.30 -0.49 -7.62
CA GLY A 201 -3.60 -0.11 -7.09
C GLY A 201 -3.72 -0.26 -5.58
N HIS A 202 -4.90 -0.67 -5.12
CA HIS A 202 -5.19 -0.90 -3.71
C HIS A 202 -4.35 -2.05 -3.16
N THR A 203 -4.03 -1.97 -1.88
CA THR A 203 -3.49 -3.14 -1.17
C THR A 203 -4.66 -3.96 -0.68
N THR A 204 -4.67 -5.24 -1.01
CA THR A 204 -5.73 -6.19 -0.64
C THR A 204 -5.18 -7.25 0.32
N TRP A 205 -6.03 -7.73 1.22
CA TRP A 205 -5.84 -9.01 1.89
C TRP A 205 -6.89 -9.96 1.31
N ASP A 206 -6.44 -10.88 0.47
CA ASP A 206 -7.26 -11.86 -0.25
C ASP A 206 -7.10 -13.29 0.34
N ARG A 207 -6.44 -13.38 1.50
CA ARG A 207 -6.04 -14.64 2.15
C ARG A 207 -6.34 -14.64 3.65
N LEU A 208 -7.42 -13.98 4.06
CA LEU A 208 -7.82 -13.88 5.47
C LEU A 208 -8.77 -15.00 5.87
N THR A 209 -8.59 -15.46 7.10
CA THR A 209 -9.51 -16.29 7.87
C THR A 209 -10.03 -15.53 9.09
N ASP A 210 -11.03 -16.07 9.80
CA ASP A 210 -11.48 -15.53 11.08
C ASP A 210 -10.32 -15.33 12.08
N ALA A 211 -9.37 -16.27 12.12
CA ALA A 211 -8.21 -16.21 13.00
C ALA A 211 -7.26 -15.04 12.68
N ASP A 212 -7.29 -14.53 11.45
CA ASP A 212 -6.44 -13.40 11.02
C ASP A 212 -7.10 -12.05 11.28
N THR A 213 -8.32 -11.97 11.81
CA THR A 213 -9.07 -10.70 11.94
C THR A 213 -8.27 -9.62 12.69
N ALA A 214 -7.75 -9.96 13.87
CA ALA A 214 -7.02 -9.00 14.69
C ALA A 214 -5.68 -8.59 14.05
N SER A 215 -4.95 -9.53 13.44
CA SER A 215 -3.67 -9.25 12.80
C SER A 215 -3.83 -8.47 11.49
N ALA A 216 -4.90 -8.71 10.72
CA ALA A 216 -5.25 -7.95 9.53
C ALA A 216 -5.61 -6.50 9.88
N ALA A 217 -6.45 -6.29 10.90
CA ALA A 217 -6.77 -4.94 11.38
C ALA A 217 -5.52 -4.20 11.87
N ALA A 218 -4.65 -4.87 12.64
CA ALA A 218 -3.40 -4.29 13.14
C ALA A 218 -2.41 -3.95 12.01
N SER A 219 -2.25 -4.84 11.02
CA SER A 219 -1.37 -4.59 9.86
C SER A 219 -1.87 -3.41 9.02
N LEU A 220 -3.18 -3.34 8.73
CA LEU A 220 -3.76 -2.19 8.03
C LEU A 220 -3.57 -0.89 8.84
N ALA A 221 -3.87 -0.91 10.14
CA ALA A 221 -3.71 0.27 11.00
C ALA A 221 -2.28 0.79 11.01
N ARG A 222 -1.29 -0.11 11.08
CA ARG A 222 0.14 0.25 10.99
C ARG A 222 0.48 0.91 9.66
N VAL A 223 0.09 0.29 8.55
CA VAL A 223 0.38 0.80 7.21
C VAL A 223 -0.26 2.17 6.97
N VAL A 224 -1.50 2.36 7.44
CA VAL A 224 -2.19 3.65 7.37
C VAL A 224 -1.48 4.71 8.21
N ALA A 225 -1.06 4.36 9.43
CA ALA A 225 -0.34 5.26 10.33
C ALA A 225 0.99 5.72 9.74
N ASP A 226 1.73 4.82 9.08
CA ASP A 226 3.03 5.15 8.50
C ASP A 226 2.94 6.27 7.46
N PHE A 227 1.99 6.15 6.51
CA PHE A 227 1.80 7.20 5.50
C PHE A 227 1.18 8.46 6.12
N ALA A 228 0.21 8.31 7.03
CA ALA A 228 -0.39 9.43 7.74
C ALA A 228 0.64 10.25 8.52
N GLY A 229 1.64 9.59 9.13
CA GLY A 229 2.74 10.24 9.85
C GLY A 229 3.71 10.97 8.93
N ALA A 230 3.90 10.48 7.69
CA ALA A 230 4.77 11.12 6.71
C ALA A 230 4.09 12.30 5.97
N ALA A 231 2.77 12.23 5.78
CA ALA A 231 2.01 13.17 4.96
C ALA A 231 2.20 14.65 5.34
N PRO A 232 2.25 15.08 6.63
CA PRO A 232 2.51 16.47 6.98
C PRO A 232 3.82 17.02 6.41
N ALA A 233 4.90 16.23 6.44
CA ALA A 233 6.19 16.63 5.90
C ALA A 233 6.17 16.70 4.37
N LEU A 234 5.50 15.74 3.73
CA LEU A 234 5.33 15.73 2.26
C LEU A 234 4.56 16.97 1.78
N LEU A 235 3.57 17.43 2.55
CA LEU A 235 2.67 18.54 2.22
C LEU A 235 3.16 19.91 2.69
N ALA A 236 4.22 19.97 3.49
CA ALA A 236 4.70 21.21 4.11
C ALA A 236 5.00 22.29 3.06
N GLY A 237 4.34 23.45 3.18
CA GLY A 237 4.51 24.58 2.26
C GLY A 237 3.83 24.43 0.90
N LEU A 238 3.17 23.30 0.62
CA LEU A 238 2.38 23.14 -0.61
C LEU A 238 1.03 23.84 -0.45
N SER A 239 0.64 24.60 -1.47
CA SER A 239 -0.66 25.27 -1.55
C SER A 239 -1.61 24.51 -2.49
N PRO A 240 -2.89 24.36 -2.14
CA PRO A 240 -3.89 23.72 -3.00
C PRO A 240 -4.39 24.57 -4.18
#